data_AF-X0Z5R2-F1
#
_entry.id   AF-X0Z5R2-F1
#
_cell.length_a   1.000
_cell.length_b   1.000
_cell.length_c   1.000
_cell.angle_alpha   90.00
_cell.angle_beta   90.00
_cell.angle_gamma   90.00
#
_symmetry.space_group_name_H-M   'P 1'
#
loop_
_entity.id
_entity.type
_entity.pdbx_description
1 polymer ?
#
loop_
_entity_poly.entity_id
_entity_poly.type
_entity_poly.pdbx_seq_one_letter_code
_entity_poly.pdbx_strand_id
1 'polypeptide(L)' 'EKKVTAEESKLLVHSLMNKEQQKRFEQTHDLDFSVSVSQIGRFRINVHLQRGSAATA' A
#
# COMPACT_ATOMS: atom_id res chain seq x y z
N GLU A 1 6.53 12.57 17.45
CA GLU A 1 6.43 11.52 16.41
C GLU A 1 4.97 11.33 16.01
N LYS A 2 4.63 11.46 14.72
CA LYS A 2 3.27 11.19 14.25
C LYS A 2 3.11 9.68 14.06
N LYS A 3 2.33 9.03 14.93
CA LYS A 3 1.92 7.64 14.73
C LYS A 3 0.91 7.62 13.59
N VAL A 4 1.22 6.91 12.51
CA VAL A 4 0.29 6.71 11.40
C VAL A 4 -0.81 5.79 11.90
N THR A 5 -2.05 6.26 11.82
CA THR A 5 -3.24 5.45 12.17
C THR A 5 -3.53 4.42 11.06
N ALA A 6 -4.26 3.35 11.39
CA ALA A 6 -4.61 2.32 10.40
C ALA A 6 -5.39 2.89 9.19
N GLU A 7 -6.23 3.90 9.43
CA GLU A 7 -6.96 4.62 8.37
C GLU A 7 -6.02 5.45 7.49
N GLU A 8 -5.07 6.17 8.08
CA GLU A 8 -4.06 6.92 7.33
C GLU A 8 -3.17 6.00 6.49
N SER A 9 -2.71 4.88 7.05
CA SER A 9 -1.95 3.86 6.30
C SER A 9 -2.76 3.33 5.13
N LYS A 10 -4.04 3.02 5.33
CA LYS A 10 -4.93 2.56 4.26
C LYS A 10 -5.09 3.63 3.18
N LEU A 11 -5.34 4.89 3.54
CA LEU A 11 -5.47 5.99 2.59
C LEU A 11 -4.20 6.19 1.76
N LEU A 12 -3.02 6.17 2.38
CA LEU A 12 -1.73 6.28 1.70
C LEU A 12 -1.52 5.13 0.72
N VAL A 13 -1.74 3.90 1.16
CA VAL A 13 -1.63 2.71 0.31
C VAL A 13 -2.58 2.76 -0.87
N HIS A 14 -3.85 3.08 -0.64
CA HIS A 14 -4.84 3.19 -1.71
C HIS A 14 -4.49 4.32 -2.69
N SER A 15 -3.86 5.41 -2.25
CA SER A 15 -3.40 6.49 -3.14
C SER A 15 -2.27 6.07 -4.08
N LEU A 16 -1.48 5.07 -3.70
CA LEU A 16 -0.39 4.52 -4.50
C LEU A 16 -0.87 3.40 -5.44
N MET A 17 -2.04 2.81 -5.17
CA MET A 17 -2.62 1.71 -5.93
C MET A 17 -3.67 2.19 -6.95
N ASN A 18 -3.71 1.55 -8.11
CA ASN A 18 -4.83 1.69 -9.05
C ASN A 18 -6.04 0.83 -8.63
N LYS A 19 -7.20 1.04 -9.25
CA LYS A 19 -8.46 0.33 -8.90
C LYS A 19 -8.35 -1.19 -8.97
N GLU A 20 -7.57 -1.72 -9.91
CA GLU A 20 -7.37 -3.16 -10.08
C GLU A 20 -6.51 -3.74 -8.96
N GLN A 21 -5.43 -3.05 -8.59
CA GLN A 21 -4.55 -3.36 -7.47
C GLN A 21 -5.29 -3.32 -6.14
N GLN A 22 -6.13 -2.29 -5.91
CA GLN A 22 -6.96 -2.19 -4.71
C GLN A 22 -7.92 -3.38 -4.60
N LYS A 23 -8.61 -3.72 -5.70
CA LYS A 23 -9.51 -4.88 -5.73
C LYS A 23 -8.76 -6.18 -5.43
N ARG A 24 -7.55 -6.33 -5.97
CA ARG A 24 -6.72 -7.51 -5.71
C ARG A 24 -6.31 -7.56 -4.24
N PHE A 25 -5.83 -6.45 -3.68
CA PHE A 25 -5.47 -6.35 -2.27
C PHE A 25 -6.66 -6.65 -1.34
N GLU A 26 -7.88 -6.21 -1.67
CA GLU A 26 -9.08 -6.55 -0.89
C GLU A 26 -9.45 -8.03 -0.95
N GLN A 27 -9.06 -8.75 -2.00
CA GLN A 27 -9.32 -10.17 -2.17
C GLN A 27 -8.22 -11.05 -1.53
N THR A 28 -6.95 -10.68 -1.73
CA THR A 28 -5.79 -11.47 -1.30
C THR A 28 -5.23 -11.05 0.04
N HIS A 29 -5.55 -9.83 0.51
CA HIS A 29 -4.93 -9.18 1.67
C HIS A 29 -3.40 -9.03 1.59
N ASP A 30 -2.86 -9.19 0.38
CA ASP A 30 -1.44 -9.16 0.07
C ASP A 30 -1.25 -8.67 -1.37
N LEU A 31 -0.39 -7.68 -1.57
CA LEU A 31 -0.06 -7.14 -2.88
C LEU A 31 1.37 -6.61 -2.94
N ASP A 32 2.15 -7.18 -3.85
CA ASP A 32 3.43 -6.64 -4.32
C ASP A 32 3.21 -5.82 -5.60
N PHE A 33 3.66 -4.56 -5.60
CA PHE A 33 3.64 -3.73 -6.80
C PHE A 33 4.83 -2.77 -6.85
N SER A 34 5.10 -2.22 -8.03
CA SER A 34 6.16 -1.23 -8.21
C SER A 34 5.59 0.10 -8.68
N VAL A 35 5.96 1.18 -7.99
CA VAL A 35 5.63 2.55 -8.37
C VAL A 35 6.88 3.20 -8.95
N SER A 36 6.74 3.81 -10.13
CA SER A 36 7.81 4.61 -10.71
C SER A 36 7.49 6.09 -10.48
N VAL A 37 8.32 6.75 -9.67
CA VAL A 37 8.18 8.18 -9.40
C VAL A 37 9.19 8.92 -10.28
N SER A 38 8.67 9.76 -11.17
CA SER A 38 9.49 10.57 -12.07
C SER A 38 10.54 11.35 -11.27
N GLN A 39 11.79 11.34 -11.74
CA GLN A 39 12.95 12.00 -11.12
C GLN A 39 13.44 11.42 -9.79
N ILE A 40 12.82 10.37 -9.24
CA ILE A 40 13.26 9.73 -7.98
C ILE A 40 13.70 8.29 -8.20
N GLY A 41 12.95 7.53 -9.01
CA GLY A 41 13.25 6.14 -9.32
C GLY A 41 12.04 5.22 -9.19
N ARG A 42 12.31 3.91 -9.18
CA ARG A 42 11.30 2.86 -9.01
C ARG A 42 11.36 2.29 -7.60
N PHE A 43 10.23 2.32 -6.92
CA PHE A 43 10.05 1.73 -5.60
C PHE A 43 9.20 0.47 -5.72
N ARG A 44 9.65 -0.61 -5.10
CA ARG A 44 8.85 -1.83 -4.94
C ARG A 44 8.22 -1.77 -3.55
N ILE A 45 6.90 -1.83 -3.50
CA ILE A 45 6.12 -1.70 -2.29
C ILE A 45 5.40 -3.03 -2.08
N ASN A 46 5.60 -3.61 -0.91
CA ASN A 46 4.84 -4.78 -0.45
C ASN A 46 3.81 -4.33 0.57
N VAL A 47 2.55 -4.65 0.32
CA VAL A 47 1.44 -4.31 1.22
C VAL A 47 0.76 -5.59 1.64
N HIS A 48 0.65 -5.79 2.94
CA HIS A 48 0.00 -6.96 3.54
C HIS A 48 -0.87 -6.54 4.73
N LEU A 49 -1.91 -7.32 5.00
CA LEU A 49 -2.73 -7.11 6.18
C LEU A 49 -2.08 -7.78 7.40
N GLN A 50 -1.66 -6.97 8.37
CA GLN A 50 -1.05 -7.45 9.61
C GLN A 50 -1.95 -7.08 10.81
N ARG A 51 -2.44 -8.10 11.52
CA ARG A 51 -3.31 -7.93 12.71
C ARG A 51 -4.53 -7.02 12.46
N GLY A 52 -5.11 -7.08 11.26
CA GLY A 52 -6.27 -6.27 10.87
C GLY A 52 -5.93 -4.84 10.43
N SER A 53 -4.66 -4.46 10.34
CA SER A 53 -4.21 -3.18 9.81
C SER A 53 -3.38 -3.38 8.54
N ALA A 54 -3.52 -2.49 7.56
CA ALA A 54 -2.68 -2.49 6.37
C ALA A 54 -1.26 -2.04 6.76
N ALA A 55 -0.27 -2.92 6.54
CA ALA A 55 1.14 -2.65 6.76
C ALA A 55 1.87 -2.63 5.41
N THR A 56 2.91 -1.81 5.31
CA THR A 56 3.76 -1.72 4.13
C THR A 56 5.21 -1.95 4.52
N ALA A 57 5.94 -2.73 3.73
CA ALA A 57 7.37 -2.98 3.88
C ALA A 57 8.14 -2.51 2.64
#